data_AF-A0A1G4XZK1-F1
#
_entry.id   AF-A0A1G4XZK1-F1
#
_cell.length_a   1.000
_cell.length_b   1.000
_cell.length_c   1.000
_cell.angle_alpha   90.00
_cell.angle_beta   90.00
_cell.angle_gamma   90.00
#
_symmetry.space_group_name_H-M   'P 1'
#
loop_
_entity.id
_entity.type
_entity.pdbx_description
1 polymer ?
#
loop_
_entity_poly.entity_id
_entity_poly.type
_entity_poly.pdbx_seq_one_letter_code
_entity_poly.pdbx_strand_id
1 'polypeptide(L)'
;MKGACIALFHAGGKAALSAILVQTVDHRSTRIADTFTPPMNRLLLLPLASLLPGLALAASLSGTLTAGGGIDDLSVTVRSASGQKIDVYCDQQCGDWFDEDKASEGYRLKKKLVGKQVLLDYRKEPNRDRIAGPGANDLLNFVKKIELLK
;
A
#
# COMPACT_ATOMS: atom_id res chain seq x y z
N MET A 1 22.18 31.98 -18.41
CA MET A 1 21.56 31.21 -19.51
C MET A 1 21.57 29.73 -19.15
N LYS A 2 20.38 29.17 -18.97
CA LYS A 2 19.96 27.77 -18.70
C LYS A 2 18.46 27.95 -18.39
N GLY A 3 17.47 27.47 -19.14
CA GLY A 3 17.34 26.26 -19.93
C GLY A 3 16.14 25.50 -19.34
N ALA A 4 14.92 26.00 -19.55
CA ALA A 4 13.69 25.39 -19.05
C ALA A 4 13.24 24.27 -20.00
N CYS A 5 13.20 23.03 -19.52
CA CYS A 5 12.49 21.95 -20.20
C CYS A 5 11.06 21.89 -19.67
N ILE A 6 10.09 22.24 -20.52
CA ILE A 6 8.67 22.02 -20.27
C ILE A 6 8.31 20.70 -20.94
N ALA A 7 7.98 19.68 -20.15
CA ALA A 7 7.38 18.47 -20.69
C ALA A 7 5.87 18.69 -20.85
N LEU A 8 5.40 18.87 -22.09
CA LEU A 8 3.98 18.81 -22.44
C LEU A 8 3.57 17.36 -22.64
N PHE A 9 2.75 16.82 -21.74
CA PHE A 9 2.01 15.60 -22.03
C PHE A 9 0.67 15.96 -22.68
N HIS A 10 0.50 15.58 -23.95
CA HIS A 10 -0.78 15.60 -24.66
C HIS A 10 -1.46 14.24 -24.48
N ALA A 11 -2.49 14.18 -23.63
CA ALA A 11 -3.45 13.09 -23.63
C ALA A 11 -4.82 13.70 -23.94
N GLY A 12 -5.37 13.36 -25.11
CA GLY A 12 -6.69 13.82 -25.53
C GLY A 12 -7.79 13.26 -24.63
N GLY A 13 -8.77 14.12 -24.32
CA GLY A 13 -10.05 13.71 -23.74
C GLY A 13 -10.37 14.37 -22.40
N LYS A 14 -11.12 15.48 -22.46
CA LYS A 14 -11.93 16.11 -21.39
C LYS A 14 -11.21 16.48 -20.08
N ALA A 15 -10.75 17.74 -20.08
CA ALA A 15 -10.73 18.72 -18.97
C ALA A 15 -10.69 18.20 -17.53
N ALA A 16 -9.49 18.22 -16.93
CA ALA A 16 -9.27 18.63 -15.55
C ALA A 16 -7.84 19.17 -15.43
N LEU A 17 -7.69 20.49 -15.28
CA LEU A 17 -6.41 21.12 -14.95
C LEU A 17 -6.04 20.73 -13.51
N SER A 18 -4.88 20.10 -13.31
CA SER A 18 -4.19 20.09 -12.02
C SER A 18 -2.77 20.60 -12.24
N ALA A 19 -2.51 21.80 -11.74
CA ALA A 19 -1.19 22.40 -11.73
C ALA A 19 -0.35 21.73 -10.63
N ILE A 20 0.76 21.10 -11.00
CA ILE A 20 1.73 20.56 -10.04
C ILE A 20 2.81 21.63 -9.83
N LEU A 21 2.88 22.15 -8.61
CA LEU A 21 3.93 23.08 -8.18
C LEU A 21 5.20 22.28 -7.90
N VAL A 22 6.18 22.35 -8.79
CA VAL A 22 7.53 21.78 -8.56
C VAL A 22 8.39 22.87 -7.90
N GLN A 23 8.72 22.68 -6.62
CA GLN A 23 9.71 23.52 -5.95
C GLN A 23 11.11 23.12 -6.37
N THR A 24 11.81 24.02 -7.05
CA THR A 24 13.23 23.91 -7.38
C THR A 24 14.06 24.31 -6.15
N VAL A 25 14.92 23.43 -5.64
CA VAL A 25 15.92 23.79 -4.63
C VAL A 25 17.17 24.30 -5.35
N ASP A 26 17.40 25.61 -5.26
CA ASP A 26 18.58 26.31 -5.76
C ASP A 26 19.76 26.08 -4.83
N HIS A 27 20.83 25.48 -5.35
CA HIS A 27 22.08 25.27 -4.63
C HIS A 27 23.07 26.34 -5.09
N ARG A 28 23.03 27.52 -4.46
CA ARG A 28 24.02 28.58 -4.69
C ARG A 28 24.71 29.03 -3.40
N SER A 29 25.91 28.50 -3.27
CA SER A 29 27.05 28.96 -2.47
C SER A 29 27.23 30.49 -2.50
N THR A 30 27.37 31.11 -1.32
CA THR A 30 28.25 32.27 -1.14
C THR A 30 28.80 32.35 0.30
N ARG A 31 30.10 32.64 0.38
CA ARG A 31 30.95 32.76 1.58
C ARG A 31 30.56 33.96 2.44
N ILE A 32 30.65 33.83 3.77
CA ILE A 32 31.13 34.91 4.66
C ILE A 32 31.98 34.25 5.75
N ALA A 33 33.24 34.68 5.84
CA ALA A 33 34.10 34.48 7.00
C ALA A 33 33.70 35.50 8.06
N ASP A 34 33.58 35.07 9.32
CA ASP A 34 33.97 35.89 10.47
C ASP A 34 34.06 35.01 11.72
N THR A 35 35.26 34.98 12.28
CA THR A 35 35.58 34.45 13.60
C THR A 35 34.85 35.26 14.66
N PHE A 36 33.92 34.63 15.36
CA PHE A 36 33.41 35.12 16.63
C PHE A 36 33.22 33.94 17.58
N THR A 37 34.15 33.78 18.52
CA THR A 37 34.04 32.89 19.68
C THR A 37 33.36 33.60 20.84
N PRO A 38 32.17 33.14 21.27
CA PRO A 38 31.67 33.37 22.62
C PRO A 38 31.70 32.08 23.48
N PRO A 39 31.69 32.22 24.82
CA PRO A 39 32.04 31.17 25.76
C PRO A 39 30.97 30.07 25.90
N MET A 40 31.49 28.91 26.32
CA MET A 40 30.79 27.69 26.75
C MET A 40 29.41 27.93 27.37
N ASN A 41 28.37 27.63 26.59
CA ASN A 41 27.14 27.05 27.10
C ASN A 41 26.66 26.01 26.08
N ARG A 42 27.18 24.78 26.19
CA ARG A 42 26.90 23.68 25.27
C ARG A 42 25.51 23.12 25.55
N LEU A 43 24.48 23.84 25.12
CA LEU A 43 23.15 23.29 24.92
C LEU A 43 23.27 22.23 23.80
N LEU A 44 23.08 20.97 24.17
CA LEU A 44 23.11 19.81 23.28
C LEU A 44 22.00 19.93 22.22
N LEU A 45 22.34 20.45 21.04
CA LEU A 45 21.52 20.32 19.83
C LEU A 45 21.73 18.91 19.27
N LEU A 46 20.96 17.96 19.79
CA LEU A 46 20.82 16.64 19.19
C LEU A 46 20.12 16.79 17.82
N PRO A 47 20.68 16.27 16.71
CA PRO A 47 19.90 16.09 15.50
C PRO A 47 18.85 15.01 15.81
N LEU A 48 17.60 15.43 15.91
CA LEU A 48 16.44 14.54 15.99
C LEU A 48 16.37 13.80 14.64
N ALA A 49 17.10 12.68 14.53
CA ALA A 49 16.96 11.74 13.44
C ALA A 49 15.52 11.23 13.51
N SER A 50 14.70 11.71 12.58
CA SER A 50 13.32 11.33 12.41
C SER A 50 13.26 9.82 12.13
N LEU A 51 13.01 9.05 13.19
CA LEU A 51 12.39 7.74 13.11
C LEU A 51 11.05 7.96 12.42
N LEU A 52 11.00 7.81 11.11
CA LEU A 52 9.76 7.61 10.38
C LEU A 52 9.34 6.18 10.72
N PRO A 53 8.39 5.95 11.65
CA PRO A 53 7.81 4.62 11.79
C PRO A 53 7.30 4.22 10.40
N GLY A 54 7.71 3.04 9.93
CA GLY A 54 7.31 2.53 8.63
C GLY A 54 5.81 2.68 8.46
N LEU A 55 5.39 3.55 7.55
CA LEU A 55 3.99 3.77 7.24
C LEU A 55 3.45 2.49 6.61
N ALA A 56 2.87 1.62 7.44
CA ALA A 56 2.07 0.51 6.96
C ALA A 56 0.91 1.10 6.16
N LEU A 57 0.98 0.98 4.84
CA LEU A 57 -0.02 1.54 3.94
C LEU A 57 -1.29 0.70 4.07
N ALA A 58 -2.27 1.25 4.80
CA ALA A 58 -3.63 0.78 4.76
C ALA A 58 -4.28 1.23 3.46
N ALA A 59 -4.91 0.29 2.77
CA ALA A 59 -5.62 0.54 1.54
C ALA A 59 -7.04 -0.01 1.67
N SER A 60 -7.99 0.75 1.13
CA SER A 60 -9.39 0.35 1.03
C SER A 60 -9.74 0.25 -0.45
N LEU A 61 -10.43 -0.82 -0.82
CA LEU A 61 -10.82 -1.12 -2.19
C LEU A 61 -12.26 -1.61 -2.23
N SER A 62 -13.09 -0.99 -3.06
CA SER A 62 -14.36 -1.59 -3.46
C SER A 62 -14.19 -2.35 -4.77
N GLY A 63 -14.77 -3.54 -4.85
CA GLY A 63 -14.70 -4.36 -6.05
C GLY A 63 -15.45 -5.67 -5.95
N THR A 64 -15.39 -6.41 -7.05
CA THR A 64 -16.06 -7.70 -7.18
C THR A 64 -15.18 -8.81 -6.63
N LEU A 65 -15.73 -9.64 -5.76
CA LEU A 65 -15.09 -10.86 -5.30
C LEU A 65 -15.11 -11.91 -6.41
N THR A 66 -13.94 -12.31 -6.93
CA THR A 66 -13.86 -13.16 -8.14
C THR A 66 -13.38 -14.57 -7.86
N ALA A 67 -12.59 -14.77 -6.81
CA ALA A 67 -12.05 -16.08 -6.42
C ALA A 67 -11.63 -16.06 -4.95
N GLY A 68 -11.24 -17.23 -4.46
CA GLY A 68 -10.63 -17.41 -3.14
C GLY A 68 -10.51 -18.88 -2.81
N GLY A 69 -9.66 -19.18 -1.84
CA GLY A 69 -9.37 -20.53 -1.39
C GLY A 69 -7.97 -20.65 -0.81
N GLY A 70 -7.58 -21.89 -0.52
CA GLY A 70 -6.27 -22.24 0.04
C GLY A 70 -6.27 -23.66 0.57
N ILE A 71 -5.08 -24.24 0.70
CA ILE A 71 -4.87 -25.51 1.42
C ILE A 71 -4.47 -25.17 2.85
N ASP A 72 -3.31 -24.54 3.03
CA ASP A 72 -2.80 -24.12 4.34
C ASP A 72 -3.42 -22.78 4.78
N ASP A 73 -3.47 -21.81 3.86
CA ASP A 73 -3.89 -20.44 4.15
C ASP A 73 -4.95 -19.94 3.18
N LEU A 74 -6.05 -19.42 3.73
CA LEU A 74 -7.15 -18.90 2.94
C LEU A 74 -6.84 -17.49 2.42
N SER A 75 -7.18 -17.27 1.16
CA SER A 75 -7.12 -15.95 0.52
C SER A 75 -8.38 -15.68 -0.30
N VAL A 76 -8.59 -14.40 -0.60
CA VAL A 76 -9.61 -13.94 -1.54
C VAL A 76 -8.98 -13.10 -2.65
N THR A 77 -9.62 -13.12 -3.81
CA THR A 77 -9.29 -12.28 -4.95
C THR A 77 -10.40 -11.26 -5.17
N VAL A 78 -10.05 -9.98 -5.17
CA VAL A 78 -10.97 -8.88 -5.47
C VAL A 78 -10.51 -8.16 -6.74
N ARG A 79 -11.46 -7.84 -7.63
CA ARG A 79 -11.23 -7.04 -8.82
C ARG A 79 -11.95 -5.69 -8.70
N SER A 80 -11.19 -4.61 -8.75
CA SER A 80 -11.72 -3.25 -8.74
C SER A 80 -12.44 -2.91 -10.05
N ALA A 81 -13.22 -1.82 -10.05
CA ALA A 81 -13.80 -1.26 -11.26
C ALA A 81 -12.75 -0.75 -12.27
N SER A 82 -11.57 -0.35 -11.80
CA SER A 82 -10.43 0.02 -12.67
C SER A 82 -9.72 -1.20 -13.27
N GLY A 83 -10.15 -2.42 -12.93
CA GLY A 83 -9.56 -3.67 -13.43
C GLY A 83 -8.40 -4.20 -12.59
N GLN A 84 -7.97 -3.48 -11.56
CA GLN A 84 -6.95 -3.93 -10.62
C GLN A 84 -7.41 -5.21 -9.93
N LYS A 85 -6.63 -6.28 -10.07
CA LYS A 85 -6.83 -7.53 -9.33
C LYS A 85 -5.91 -7.52 -8.11
N ILE A 86 -6.45 -7.87 -6.94
CA ILE A 86 -5.65 -8.06 -5.73
C ILE A 86 -5.99 -9.40 -5.08
N ASP A 87 -4.94 -10.12 -4.71
CA ASP A 87 -5.00 -11.34 -3.91
C ASP A 87 -4.58 -10.97 -2.48
N VAL A 88 -5.39 -11.35 -1.49
CA VAL A 88 -5.27 -10.94 -0.09
C VAL A 88 -5.53 -12.12 0.84
N TYR A 89 -4.61 -12.38 1.77
CA TYR A 89 -4.75 -13.43 2.76
C TYR A 89 -5.73 -13.04 3.84
N CYS A 90 -6.58 -13.99 4.23
CA CYS A 90 -7.65 -13.76 5.17
C CYS A 90 -7.15 -13.53 6.58
N ASP A 91 -6.12 -14.23 7.05
CA ASP A 91 -5.60 -14.13 8.43
C ASP A 91 -6.75 -14.10 9.45
N GLN A 92 -7.67 -15.07 9.28
CA GLN A 92 -8.91 -15.27 10.05
C GLN A 92 -10.01 -14.19 9.89
N GLN A 93 -9.83 -13.17 9.04
CA GLN A 93 -10.78 -12.06 8.88
C GLN A 93 -11.92 -12.29 7.88
N CYS A 94 -11.87 -13.34 7.05
CA CYS A 94 -12.87 -13.56 6.00
C CYS A 94 -14.15 -14.26 6.48
N GLY A 95 -14.19 -14.81 7.70
CA GLY A 95 -15.35 -15.54 8.22
C GLY A 95 -15.72 -16.79 7.41
N ASP A 96 -16.99 -17.18 7.45
CA ASP A 96 -17.52 -18.42 6.84
C ASP A 96 -17.77 -18.28 5.32
N TRP A 97 -16.71 -18.02 4.55
CA TRP A 97 -16.79 -17.73 3.11
C TRP A 97 -16.38 -18.89 2.20
N PHE A 98 -15.83 -19.95 2.78
CA PHE A 98 -15.23 -21.04 2.03
C PHE A 98 -15.97 -22.35 2.29
N ASP A 99 -16.02 -23.20 1.27
CA ASP A 99 -16.43 -24.60 1.37
C ASP A 99 -15.19 -25.47 1.16
N GLU A 100 -15.19 -26.68 1.73
CA GLU A 100 -14.18 -27.69 1.39
C GLU A 100 -14.20 -28.00 -0.11
N ASP A 101 -13.01 -28.07 -0.72
CA ASP A 101 -12.80 -28.52 -2.08
C ASP A 101 -12.02 -29.84 -2.07
N LYS A 102 -12.77 -30.94 -2.17
CA LYS A 102 -12.23 -32.30 -2.15
C LYS A 102 -11.24 -32.57 -3.27
N ALA A 103 -11.33 -31.85 -4.39
CA ALA A 103 -10.43 -32.05 -5.52
C ALA A 103 -9.02 -31.52 -5.24
N SER A 104 -8.91 -30.48 -4.40
CA SER A 104 -7.63 -29.86 -4.05
C SER A 104 -7.20 -30.16 -2.62
N GLU A 105 -7.95 -31.00 -1.90
CA GLU A 105 -7.75 -31.27 -0.46
C GLU A 105 -7.65 -29.96 0.36
N GLY A 106 -8.40 -28.94 -0.04
CA GLY A 106 -8.33 -27.61 0.55
C GLY A 106 -9.70 -26.97 0.63
N TYR A 107 -9.73 -25.66 0.47
CA TYR A 107 -10.94 -24.85 0.54
C TYR A 107 -11.07 -23.97 -0.69
N ARG A 108 -12.30 -23.70 -1.09
CA ARG A 108 -12.63 -22.78 -2.18
C ARG A 108 -13.74 -21.84 -1.77
N LEU A 109 -13.69 -20.62 -2.29
CA LEU A 109 -14.72 -19.62 -2.07
C LEU A 109 -16.10 -20.17 -2.47
N LYS A 110 -17.08 -19.99 -1.58
CA LYS A 110 -18.49 -20.35 -1.81
C LYS A 110 -18.98 -19.76 -3.13
N LYS A 111 -19.57 -20.60 -3.99
CA LYS A 111 -20.06 -20.18 -5.32
C LYS A 111 -21.04 -18.99 -5.26
N LYS A 112 -21.85 -18.90 -4.20
CA LYS A 112 -22.82 -17.80 -3.99
C LYS A 112 -22.17 -16.42 -3.74
N LEU A 113 -20.89 -16.40 -3.35
CA LEU A 113 -20.13 -15.19 -3.06
C LEU A 113 -19.36 -14.67 -4.28
N VAL A 114 -19.08 -15.54 -5.26
CA VAL A 114 -18.44 -15.14 -6.52
C VAL A 114 -19.34 -14.14 -7.24
N GLY A 115 -18.75 -13.03 -7.68
CA GLY A 115 -19.45 -11.94 -8.35
C GLY A 115 -20.11 -10.93 -7.40
N LYS A 116 -20.07 -11.15 -6.07
CA LYS A 116 -20.60 -10.17 -5.11
C LYS A 116 -19.68 -8.98 -4.98
N GLN A 117 -20.28 -7.80 -4.78
CA GLN A 117 -19.53 -6.59 -4.46
C GLN A 117 -19.08 -6.62 -3.00
N VAL A 118 -17.85 -6.20 -2.76
CA VAL A 118 -17.27 -6.09 -1.43
C VAL A 118 -16.62 -4.73 -1.22
N LEU A 119 -16.53 -4.34 0.05
CA LEU A 119 -15.57 -3.36 0.52
C LEU A 119 -14.48 -4.10 1.29
N LEU A 120 -13.23 -3.96 0.81
CA LEU A 120 -12.05 -4.62 1.34
C LEU A 120 -11.11 -3.57 1.93
N ASP A 121 -10.82 -3.68 3.22
CA ASP A 121 -9.71 -3.01 3.87
C ASP A 121 -8.55 -4.01 4.02
N TYR A 122 -7.38 -3.65 3.50
CA TYR A 122 -6.20 -4.50 3.56
C TYR A 122 -4.94 -3.69 3.86
N ARG A 123 -3.90 -4.39 4.30
CA ARG A 123 -2.57 -3.81 4.54
C ARG A 123 -1.49 -4.72 3.99
N LYS A 124 -0.43 -4.10 3.47
CA LYS A 124 0.80 -4.80 3.11
C LYS A 124 1.71 -4.87 4.34
N GLU A 125 2.01 -6.08 4.80
CA GLU A 125 2.73 -6.33 6.06
C GLU A 125 3.73 -7.48 5.91
N PRO A 126 4.81 -7.53 6.71
CA PRO A 126 5.72 -8.69 6.75
C PRO A 126 4.96 -9.94 7.18
N ASN A 127 5.25 -11.09 6.57
CA ASN A 127 4.55 -12.34 6.82
C ASN A 127 4.53 -12.71 8.31
N ARG A 128 5.67 -12.56 9.00
CA ARG A 128 5.88 -12.97 10.40
C ARG A 128 5.40 -14.42 10.64
N ASP A 129 5.70 -15.28 9.66
CA ASP A 129 5.36 -16.71 9.68
C ASP A 129 3.86 -17.00 9.80
N ARG A 130 3.00 -16.06 9.38
CA ARG A 130 1.53 -16.25 9.35
C ARG A 130 1.08 -17.15 8.23
N ILE A 131 1.72 -17.04 7.06
CA ILE A 131 1.41 -17.77 5.84
C ILE A 131 2.51 -18.80 5.57
N ALA A 132 2.12 -20.03 5.29
CA ALA A 132 3.03 -21.12 4.95
C ALA A 132 3.70 -20.88 3.59
N GLY A 133 5.03 -21.04 3.54
CA GLY A 133 5.84 -20.90 2.33
C GLY A 133 6.70 -19.63 2.30
N PRO A 134 6.13 -18.42 2.30
CA PRO A 134 6.90 -17.18 2.33
C PRO A 134 7.73 -17.01 3.61
N GLY A 135 8.87 -16.34 3.51
CA GLY A 135 9.73 -16.04 4.65
C GLY A 135 9.12 -14.98 5.58
N ALA A 136 9.56 -14.95 6.85
CA ALA A 136 9.04 -14.04 7.89
C ALA A 136 9.00 -12.55 7.50
N ASN A 137 9.93 -12.09 6.66
CA ASN A 137 10.03 -10.69 6.26
C ASN A 137 9.35 -10.37 4.92
N ASP A 138 8.79 -11.36 4.24
CA ASP A 138 8.12 -11.16 2.95
C ASP A 138 6.87 -10.32 3.12
N LEU A 139 6.71 -9.29 2.28
CA LEU A 139 5.57 -8.38 2.38
C LEU A 139 4.36 -8.92 1.61
N LEU A 140 3.32 -9.32 2.34
CA LEU A 140 2.08 -9.87 1.81
C LEU A 140 0.90 -8.94 2.10
N ASN A 141 -0.19 -9.07 1.35
CA ASN A 141 -1.42 -8.34 1.62
C ASN A 141 -2.32 -9.16 2.55
N PHE A 142 -2.74 -8.55 3.66
CA PHE A 142 -3.61 -9.17 4.65
C PHE A 142 -4.92 -8.39 4.74
N VAL A 143 -6.02 -9.13 4.76
CA VAL A 143 -7.34 -8.58 5.08
C VAL A 143 -7.30 -8.01 6.49
N LYS A 144 -7.84 -6.80 6.65
CA LYS A 144 -8.11 -6.18 7.95
C LYS A 144 -9.60 -6.08 8.21
N LYS A 145 -10.38 -5.91 7.14
CA LYS A 145 -11.83 -6.00 7.16
C LYS A 145 -12.32 -6.32 5.76
N ILE A 146 -13.37 -7.13 5.66
CA ILE A 146 -14.03 -7.36 4.39
C ILE A 146 -15.53 -7.51 4.61
N GLU A 147 -16.33 -6.79 3.82
CA GLU A 147 -17.78 -6.75 3.95
C GLU A 147 -18.46 -6.91 2.60
N LEU A 148 -19.53 -7.70 2.56
CA LEU A 148 -20.42 -7.76 1.40
C LEU A 148 -21.23 -6.47 1.31
N LEU A 149 -21.26 -5.88 0.12
CA LEU A 149 -22.11 -4.75 -0.19
C LEU A 149 -23.49 -5.28 -0.63
N LYS A 150 -24.55 -4.64 -0.13
CA LYS A 150 -25.94 -5.00 -0.42
C LYS A 150 -26.40 -4.46 -1.77
#